data_AF-A0A162QVW4-F1
#
_entry.id   AF-A0A162QVW4-F1
#
_cell.length_a   1.000
_cell.length_b   1.000
_cell.length_c   1.000
_cell.angle_alpha   90.00
_cell.angle_beta   90.00
_cell.angle_gamma   90.00
#
_symmetry.space_group_name_H-M   'P 1'
#
loop_
_entity.id
_entity.type
_entity.pdbx_description
1 polymer ?
#
loop_
_entity_poly.entity_id
_entity_poly.type
_entity_poly.pdbx_seq_one_letter_code
_entity_poly.pdbx_strand_id
1 'polypeptide(L)'
;MFKFEDILSGDFSNYPEDVQEYMKKYTEKLRESIRAELTKDLAHRMLKDVDKSNETFINILTEILDNGCKGYNNMSTKALLDVYLQKKNEEDFIKLIEKIKV
;
A
#
# COMPACT_ATOMS: atom_id res chain seq x y z
N MET A 1 -22.87 11.14 -1.40
CA MET A 1 -22.15 9.89 -1.10
C MET A 1 -20.67 10.14 -1.40
N PHE A 2 -19.78 9.79 -0.48
CA PHE A 2 -18.34 9.92 -0.71
C PHE A 2 -17.92 9.05 -1.88
N LYS A 3 -17.06 9.59 -2.75
CA LYS A 3 -16.53 8.88 -3.91
C LYS A 3 -15.16 8.33 -3.57
N PHE A 4 -14.94 7.05 -3.85
CA PHE A 4 -13.63 6.43 -3.65
C PHE A 4 -12.59 7.04 -4.61
N GLU A 5 -13.04 7.51 -5.77
CA GLU A 5 -12.23 8.23 -6.75
C GLU A 5 -11.55 9.47 -6.15
N ASP A 6 -12.19 10.14 -5.20
CA ASP A 6 -11.63 11.31 -4.52
C ASP A 6 -10.50 10.91 -3.56
N ILE A 7 -10.59 9.72 -2.94
CA ILE A 7 -9.49 9.14 -2.14
C ILE A 7 -8.29 8.80 -3.04
N LEU A 8 -8.55 8.30 -4.25
CA LEU A 8 -7.51 7.94 -5.21
C LEU A 8 -6.81 9.18 -5.78
N SER A 9 -7.55 10.26 -6.04
CA SER A 9 -7.02 11.53 -6.53
C SER A 9 -6.36 12.36 -5.42
N GLY A 10 -6.83 12.23 -4.18
CA GLY A 10 -6.47 13.09 -3.06
C GLY A 10 -7.09 14.48 -3.12
N ASP A 11 -8.07 14.69 -4.02
CA ASP A 11 -8.78 15.96 -4.16
C ASP A 11 -10.09 15.93 -3.37
N PHE A 12 -10.12 16.72 -2.29
CA PHE A 12 -11.29 16.87 -1.43
C PHE A 12 -11.88 18.29 -1.47
N SER A 13 -11.47 19.13 -2.42
CA SER A 13 -11.85 20.55 -2.47
C SER A 13 -13.37 20.79 -2.52
N ASN A 14 -14.13 19.81 -3.01
CA ASN A 14 -15.59 19.85 -3.11
C ASN A 14 -16.34 19.55 -1.79
N TYR A 15 -15.62 19.22 -0.71
CA TYR A 15 -16.21 18.88 0.59
C TYR A 15 -16.08 20.03 1.60
N PRO A 16 -16.95 20.10 2.63
CA PRO A 16 -16.77 21.00 3.78
C PRO A 16 -15.41 20.77 4.49
N GLU A 17 -14.86 21.80 5.14
CA GLU A 17 -13.50 21.76 5.71
C GLU A 17 -13.28 20.63 6.73
N ASP A 18 -14.25 20.41 7.62
CA ASP A 18 -14.25 19.32 8.60
C ASP A 18 -14.18 17.94 7.93
N VAL A 19 -14.95 17.79 6.84
CA VAL A 19 -14.96 16.58 6.02
C VAL A 19 -13.64 16.42 5.26
N GLN A 20 -13.06 17.51 4.74
CA GLN A 20 -11.74 17.46 4.10
C GLN A 20 -10.66 16.98 5.06
N GLU A 21 -10.65 17.49 6.29
CA GLU A 21 -9.69 17.07 7.31
C GLU A 21 -9.82 15.57 7.61
N TYR A 22 -11.06 15.10 7.79
CA TYR A 22 -11.34 13.68 7.98
C TYR A 22 -10.84 12.84 6.80
N MET A 23 -11.17 13.22 5.56
CA MET A 23 -10.80 12.46 4.36
C MET A 23 -9.29 12.43 4.12
N LYS A 24 -8.57 13.51 4.45
CA LYS A 24 -7.10 13.53 4.42
C LYS A 24 -6.52 12.54 5.42
N LYS A 25 -6.96 12.58 6.68
CA LYS A 25 -6.52 11.65 7.73
C LYS A 25 -6.84 10.19 7.38
N TYR A 26 -8.04 9.94 6.83
CA TYR A 26 -8.43 8.61 6.34
C TYR A 26 -7.46 8.12 5.26
N THR A 27 -7.22 8.95 4.24
CA THR A 27 -6.38 8.62 3.08
C THR A 27 -4.93 8.36 3.51
N GLU A 28 -4.40 9.12 4.46
CA GLU A 28 -3.08 8.88 5.03
C GLU A 28 -3.00 7.52 5.75
N LYS A 29 -3.96 7.21 6.63
CA LYS A 29 -4.03 5.90 7.33
C LYS A 29 -4.20 4.73 6.37
N LEU A 30 -4.96 4.92 5.28
CA LEU A 30 -5.07 3.94 4.19
C LEU A 30 -3.72 3.69 3.52
N ARG A 31 -3.03 4.75 3.12
CA ARG A 31 -1.70 4.66 2.51
C ARG A 31 -0.70 3.98 3.44
N GLU A 32 -0.70 4.30 4.73
CA GLU A 32 0.12 3.63 5.74
C GLU A 32 -0.16 2.14 5.82
N SER A 33 -1.43 1.76 5.90
CA SER A 33 -1.86 0.37 6.01
C SER A 33 -1.45 -0.46 4.79
N ILE A 34 -1.67 0.08 3.58
CA ILE A 34 -1.24 -0.58 2.33
C ILE A 34 0.29 -0.76 2.30
N ARG A 35 1.05 0.30 2.66
CA ARG A 35 2.53 0.23 2.72
C ARG A 35 3.02 -0.82 3.70
N ALA A 36 2.40 -0.89 4.88
CA ALA A 36 2.77 -1.85 5.91
C ALA A 36 2.55 -3.29 5.42
N GLU A 37 1.41 -3.59 4.79
CA GLU A 37 1.14 -4.93 4.27
C GLU A 37 2.05 -5.31 3.10
N LEU A 38 2.28 -4.39 2.15
CA LEU A 38 3.21 -4.61 1.03
C LEU A 38 4.64 -4.87 1.51
N THR A 39 5.08 -4.14 2.54
CA THR A 39 6.41 -4.30 3.14
C THR A 39 6.50 -5.64 3.86
N LYS A 40 5.49 -6.00 4.64
CA LYS A 40 5.42 -7.28 5.36
C LYS A 40 5.42 -8.46 4.39
N ASP A 41 4.68 -8.35 3.28
CA ASP A 41 4.65 -9.37 2.23
C ASP A 41 6.02 -9.58 1.58
N LEU A 42 6.70 -8.49 1.20
CA LEU A 42 8.04 -8.56 0.64
C LEU A 42 9.04 -9.16 1.63
N ALA A 43 9.02 -8.69 2.88
CA ALA A 43 9.89 -9.23 3.94
C ALA A 43 9.65 -10.72 4.16
N HIS A 44 8.38 -11.15 4.21
CA HIS A 44 8.05 -12.56 4.35
C HIS A 44 8.58 -13.40 3.18
N ARG A 45 8.46 -12.91 1.93
CA ARG A 45 9.02 -13.59 0.75
C ARG A 45 10.55 -13.66 0.78
N MET A 46 11.23 -12.60 1.20
CA MET A 46 12.70 -12.56 1.31
C MET A 46 13.23 -13.48 2.40
N LEU A 47 12.53 -13.57 3.53
CA LEU A 47 12.94 -14.39 4.68
C LEU A 47 12.46 -15.84 4.58
N LYS A 48 11.59 -16.13 3.62
CA LYS A 48 11.05 -17.47 3.43
C LYS A 48 12.19 -18.44 3.12
N ASP A 49 12.31 -19.47 3.95
CA ASP A 49 13.30 -20.54 3.82
C ASP A 49 14.77 -20.06 3.81
N VAL A 50 15.04 -18.85 4.34
CA VAL A 50 16.40 -18.28 4.35
C VAL A 50 17.41 -19.15 5.11
N ASP A 51 16.95 -19.87 6.14
CA ASP A 51 17.76 -20.83 6.91
C ASP A 51 18.11 -22.10 6.11
N LYS A 52 17.41 -22.38 5.02
CA LYS A 52 17.63 -23.54 4.13
C LYS A 52 18.45 -23.17 2.90
N SER A 53 18.14 -22.02 2.29
CA SER A 53 18.83 -21.48 1.13
C SER A 53 18.64 -19.97 1.06
N ASN A 54 19.72 -19.25 0.73
CA ASN A 54 19.67 -17.81 0.53
C ASN A 54 19.33 -17.42 -0.93
N GLU A 55 19.10 -18.37 -1.85
CA GLU A 55 18.86 -18.07 -3.26
C GLU A 55 17.67 -17.14 -3.47
N THR A 56 16.53 -17.40 -2.82
CA THR A 56 15.34 -16.53 -2.92
C THR A 56 15.63 -15.11 -2.44
N PHE A 57 16.37 -14.99 -1.34
CA PHE A 57 16.80 -13.69 -0.80
C PHE A 57 17.69 -12.95 -1.80
N ILE A 58 18.72 -13.63 -2.32
CA ILE A 58 19.65 -13.06 -3.29
C ILE A 58 18.92 -12.66 -4.57
N ASN A 59 18.03 -13.49 -5.10
CA ASN A 59 17.27 -13.18 -6.31
C ASN A 59 16.41 -11.92 -6.15
N ILE A 60 15.68 -11.78 -5.03
CA ILE A 60 14.87 -10.59 -4.75
C ILE A 60 15.76 -9.36 -4.54
N LEU A 61 16.89 -9.51 -3.83
CA LEU A 61 17.83 -8.42 -3.62
C LEU A 61 18.45 -7.96 -4.95
N THR A 62 18.87 -8.88 -5.80
CA THR A 62 19.38 -8.61 -7.14
C THR A 62 18.34 -7.89 -7.98
N GLU A 63 17.09 -8.35 -8.00
CA GLU A 63 16.00 -7.68 -8.72
C GLU A 63 15.82 -6.22 -8.25
N ILE A 64 15.90 -5.97 -6.94
CA ILE A 64 15.83 -4.63 -6.35
C ILE A 64 17.02 -3.77 -6.75
N LEU A 65 18.24 -4.32 -6.76
CA LEU A 65 19.47 -3.58 -7.08
C LEU A 65 19.59 -3.28 -8.58
N ASP A 66 19.20 -4.22 -9.44
CA ASP A 66 19.34 -4.10 -10.89
C ASP A 66 18.23 -3.24 -11.51
N ASN A 67 16.98 -3.41 -11.06
CA ASN A 67 15.81 -2.75 -11.64
C ASN A 67 15.26 -1.59 -10.79
N GLY A 68 15.76 -1.46 -9.55
CA GLY A 68 15.25 -0.52 -8.58
C GLY A 68 13.92 -0.96 -7.95
N CYS A 69 13.58 -0.35 -6.82
CA CYS A 69 12.24 -0.44 -6.23
C CYS A 69 11.64 0.96 -6.21
N LYS A 70 10.47 1.15 -6.83
CA LYS A 70 9.69 2.38 -6.64
C LYS A 70 9.27 2.42 -5.17
N GLY A 71 9.87 3.31 -4.38
CA GLY A 71 9.55 3.42 -2.96
C GLY A 71 8.07 3.75 -2.75
N TYR A 72 7.36 2.92 -1.98
CA TYR A 72 5.91 3.05 -1.79
C TYR A 72 5.47 4.43 -1.26
N ASN A 73 6.34 5.12 -0.51
CA ASN A 73 6.06 6.45 0.04
C ASN A 73 5.78 7.50 -1.07
N ASN A 74 6.49 7.38 -2.19
CA ASN A 74 6.44 8.37 -3.27
C ASN A 74 5.37 8.04 -4.32
N MET A 75 4.64 6.93 -4.16
CA MET A 75 3.56 6.54 -5.07
C MET A 75 2.30 7.37 -4.82
N SER A 76 1.58 7.69 -5.90
CA SER A 76 0.19 8.17 -5.79
C SER A 76 -0.69 7.12 -5.12
N THR A 77 -1.81 7.52 -4.51
CA THR A 77 -2.71 6.58 -3.82
C THR A 77 -3.22 5.49 -4.77
N LYS A 78 -3.55 5.88 -6.01
CA LYS A 78 -3.92 4.94 -7.06
C LYS A 78 -2.81 3.93 -7.37
N ALA A 79 -1.59 4.39 -7.67
CA ALA A 79 -0.49 3.49 -8.00
C ALA A 79 -0.15 2.54 -6.84
N LEU A 80 -0.24 3.03 -5.60
CA LEU A 80 -0.01 2.22 -4.41
C LEU A 80 -1.08 1.13 -4.26
N LEU A 81 -2.35 1.46 -4.51
CA LEU A 81 -3.45 0.50 -4.51
C LEU A 81 -3.32 -0.52 -5.64
N ASP A 82 -2.95 -0.09 -6.85
CA ASP A 82 -2.75 -0.98 -8.00
C ASP A 82 -1.68 -2.04 -7.69
N VAL A 83 -0.55 -1.64 -7.09
CA VAL A 83 0.50 -2.57 -6.65
C VAL A 83 0.00 -3.52 -5.55
N TYR A 84 -0.85 -3.05 -4.65
CA TYR A 84 -1.48 -3.90 -3.63
C TYR A 84 -2.37 -4.97 -4.26
N LEU A 85 -3.27 -4.59 -5.17
CA LEU A 85 -4.22 -5.50 -5.81
C LEU A 85 -3.56 -6.48 -6.79
N GLN A 86 -2.34 -6.21 -7.25
CA GLN A 86 -1.52 -7.19 -7.98
C GLN A 86 -0.99 -8.32 -7.08
N LYS A 87 -0.93 -8.10 -5.76
CA LYS A 87 -0.34 -9.05 -4.79
C LYS A 87 -1.34 -9.63 -3.80
N LYS A 88 -2.44 -8.93 -3.59
CA LYS A 88 -3.52 -9.24 -2.65
C LYS A 88 -4.84 -9.13 -3.39
N ASN A 89 -5.85 -9.88 -2.95
CA ASN A 89 -7.16 -9.83 -3.59
C ASN A 89 -8.04 -8.70 -3.01
N GLU A 90 -9.21 -8.51 -3.60
CA GLU A 90 -10.18 -7.49 -3.15
C GLU A 90 -10.70 -7.75 -1.73
N GLU A 91 -10.84 -9.02 -1.31
CA GLU A 91 -11.28 -9.35 0.05
C GLU A 91 -10.26 -8.93 1.11
N ASP A 92 -8.97 -9.11 0.82
CA ASP A 92 -7.88 -8.64 1.68
C ASP A 92 -7.92 -7.12 1.78
N PHE A 93 -8.18 -6.43 0.66
CA PHE A 93 -8.35 -4.98 0.64
C PHE A 93 -9.54 -4.51 1.48
N ILE A 94 -10.69 -5.19 1.38
CA ILE A 94 -11.87 -4.89 2.21
C ILE A 94 -11.54 -5.03 3.70
N LYS A 95 -10.86 -6.11 4.09
CA LYS A 95 -10.44 -6.32 5.48
C LYS A 95 -9.43 -5.27 5.95
N LEU A 96 -8.61 -4.73 5.05
CA LEU A 96 -7.68 -3.65 5.35
C LEU A 96 -8.42 -2.35 5.64
N ILE A 97 -9.38 -1.96 4.80
CA ILE A 97 -10.14 -0.72 4.99
C ILE A 97 -11.02 -0.75 6.24
N GLU A 98 -11.59 -1.90 6.60
CA GLU A 98 -12.41 -2.07 7.81
C GLU A 98 -11.64 -1.85 9.11
N LYS A 99 -10.31 -2.02 9.09
CA LYS A 99 -9.44 -1.80 10.25
C LYS A 99 -9.06 -0.34 10.44
N ILE A 100 -9.25 0.50 9.43
CA ILE A 100 -8.87 1.91 9.48
C ILE A 100 -9.88 2.66 10.34
N LYS A 101 -9.41 3.19 11.47
CA LYS A 101 -10.17 4.08 12.34
C LYS A 101 -9.57 5.46 12.26
N VAL A 102 -10.37 6.47 11.91
CA VAL A 102 -9.93 7.87 11.80
C VAL A 102 -10.18 8.61 13.09
#